data_AF-A0A924DKH1-F1
#
_entry.id   AF-A0A924DKH1-F1
#
_cell.length_a   1.000
_cell.length_b   1.000
_cell.length_c   1.000
_cell.angle_alpha   90.00
_cell.angle_beta   90.00
_cell.angle_gamma   90.00
#
_symmetry.space_group_name_H-M   'P 1'
#
loop_
_entity.id
_entity.type
_entity.pdbx_description
1 polymer ?
#
loop_
_entity_poly.entity_id
_entity_poly.type
_entity_poly.pdbx_seq_one_letter_code
_entity_poly.pdbx_strand_id
1 'polypeptide(L)'
;AKEENKPILLDFTGYACVNCRRMEEKVWSQPEVYKLMKEKFIVISLYVDDKKKLPAAQQFIYKTKEGIEKEINTVGDKWATFETENFLNNAQPLYAILNTEEILLTHPVGYTPSAKEYLQWLQCGLNAFHKK
;
A
#
# COMPACT_ATOMS: atom_id res chain seq x y z
N ALA A 1 12.33 -8.03 -1.37
CA ALA A 1 12.44 -6.95 -2.39
C ALA A 1 13.87 -6.80 -2.91
N LYS A 2 14.83 -6.39 -2.08
CA LYS A 2 16.26 -6.26 -2.47
C LYS A 2 16.85 -7.59 -2.96
N GLU A 3 16.61 -8.68 -2.23
CA GLU A 3 17.14 -10.01 -2.58
C GLU A 3 16.58 -10.55 -3.90
N GLU A 4 15.30 -10.28 -4.19
CA GLU A 4 14.63 -10.75 -5.42
C GLU A 4 14.68 -9.74 -6.58
N ASN A 5 15.24 -8.55 -6.35
CA ASN A 5 15.24 -7.42 -7.28
C ASN A 5 13.87 -7.13 -7.93
N LYS A 6 12.84 -6.99 -7.09
CA LYS A 6 11.46 -6.71 -7.51
C LYS A 6 10.92 -5.42 -6.87
N PRO A 7 10.10 -4.63 -7.58
CA PRO A 7 9.40 -3.50 -7.00
C PRO A 7 8.42 -3.95 -5.89
N ILE A 8 8.17 -3.04 -4.97
CA ILE A 8 7.22 -3.22 -3.86
C ILE A 8 5.88 -2.62 -4.28
N LEU A 9 4.81 -3.39 -4.12
CA LEU A 9 3.43 -2.89 -4.20
C LEU A 9 2.90 -2.77 -2.77
N LEU A 10 2.82 -1.54 -2.25
CA LEU A 10 2.12 -1.26 -1.01
C LEU A 10 0.63 -1.19 -1.26
N ASP A 11 -0.13 -1.87 -0.41
CA ASP A 11 -1.59 -1.91 -0.41
C ASP A 11 -2.08 -1.45 0.97
N PHE A 12 -2.48 -0.18 1.09
CA PHE A 12 -3.18 0.31 2.28
C PHE A 12 -4.63 -0.15 2.22
N THR A 13 -4.98 -1.03 3.14
CA THR A 13 -6.26 -1.74 3.15
C THR A 13 -6.87 -1.74 4.55
N GLY A 14 -8.06 -2.31 4.68
CA GLY A 14 -8.72 -2.52 5.97
C GLY A 14 -9.59 -3.77 5.98
N TYR A 15 -9.81 -4.33 7.16
CA TYR A 15 -10.73 -5.45 7.34
C TYR A 15 -12.16 -5.05 6.94
N ALA A 16 -12.61 -3.87 7.34
CA ALA A 16 -13.96 -3.37 7.06
C ALA A 16 -14.09 -2.61 5.70
N CYS A 17 -13.03 -2.57 4.91
CA CYS A 17 -12.99 -1.80 3.67
C CYS A 17 -13.70 -2.52 2.51
N VAL A 18 -14.96 -2.15 2.25
CA VAL A 18 -15.78 -2.75 1.17
C VAL A 18 -15.14 -2.58 -0.22
N ASN A 19 -14.58 -1.41 -0.50
CA ASN A 19 -13.94 -1.15 -1.80
C ASN A 19 -12.64 -1.95 -1.99
N CYS A 20 -11.90 -2.23 -0.91
CA CYS A 20 -10.73 -3.09 -0.93
C CYS A 20 -11.13 -4.53 -1.33
N ARG A 21 -12.18 -5.08 -0.70
CA ARG A 21 -12.69 -6.42 -1.05
C ARG A 21 -13.19 -6.48 -2.49
N ARG A 22 -13.83 -5.42 -2.99
CA ARG A 22 -14.22 -5.32 -4.42
C ARG A 22 -13.02 -5.34 -5.36
N MET A 23 -11.92 -4.68 -4.99
CA MET A 23 -10.68 -4.73 -5.77
C MET A 23 -10.10 -6.14 -5.78
N GLU A 24 -10.02 -6.79 -4.62
CA GLU A 24 -9.53 -8.17 -4.49
C GLU A 24 -10.36 -9.14 -5.35
N GLU A 25 -11.69 -9.07 -5.23
CA GLU A 25 -12.61 -10.00 -5.90
C GLU A 25 -12.74 -9.77 -7.40
N LYS A 26 -12.69 -8.51 -7.88
CA LYS A 26 -13.02 -8.18 -9.27
C LYS A 26 -11.82 -7.81 -10.13
N VAL A 27 -10.76 -7.30 -9.52
CA VAL A 27 -9.58 -6.76 -10.22
C VAL A 27 -8.36 -7.64 -10.00
N TRP A 28 -7.99 -7.90 -8.74
CA TRP A 28 -6.81 -8.72 -8.44
C TRP A 28 -6.98 -10.18 -8.84
N SER A 29 -8.21 -10.68 -8.84
CA SER A 29 -8.56 -12.02 -9.31
C SER A 29 -8.44 -12.22 -10.81
N GLN A 30 -8.35 -11.14 -11.61
CA GLN A 30 -8.22 -11.26 -13.05
C GLN A 30 -6.87 -11.90 -13.41
N PRO A 31 -6.84 -12.90 -14.31
CA PRO A 31 -5.64 -13.72 -14.54
C PRO A 31 -4.38 -12.93 -14.85
N GLU A 32 -4.48 -11.88 -15.67
CA GLU A 32 -3.33 -11.05 -16.05
C GLU A 32 -2.81 -10.18 -14.89
N VAL A 33 -3.72 -9.59 -14.10
CA VAL A 33 -3.37 -8.78 -12.92
C VAL A 33 -2.74 -9.68 -11.86
N TYR A 34 -3.40 -10.79 -11.53
CA TYR A 34 -2.92 -11.75 -10.55
C TYR A 34 -1.52 -12.25 -10.89
N LYS A 35 -1.31 -12.69 -12.14
CA LYS A 35 -0.02 -13.19 -12.62
C LYS A 35 1.06 -12.13 -12.50
N LEU A 36 0.78 -10.90 -12.95
CA LEU A 36 1.76 -9.82 -12.91
C LEU A 36 2.15 -9.48 -11.47
N MET A 37 1.17 -9.32 -10.57
CA MET A 37 1.41 -9.05 -9.16
C MET A 37 2.25 -10.15 -8.51
N LYS A 38 1.86 -11.42 -8.69
CA LYS A 38 2.53 -12.58 -8.10
C LYS A 38 3.97 -12.76 -8.58
N GLU A 39 4.22 -12.54 -9.87
CA GLU A 39 5.53 -12.83 -10.46
C GLU A 39 6.50 -11.65 -10.37
N LYS A 40 5.99 -10.41 -10.44
CA LYS A 40 6.82 -9.20 -10.62
C LYS A 40 6.87 -8.29 -9.41
N PHE A 41 5.96 -8.40 -8.45
CA PHE A 41 5.89 -7.50 -7.31
C PHE A 41 6.06 -8.25 -5.99
N ILE A 42 6.63 -7.55 -5.00
CA ILE A 42 6.49 -7.91 -3.59
C ILE A 42 5.31 -7.13 -3.05
N VAL A 43 4.19 -7.81 -2.81
CA VAL A 43 2.97 -7.18 -2.28
C VAL A 43 3.03 -7.10 -0.77
N ILE A 44 2.79 -5.92 -0.20
CA ILE A 44 2.73 -5.69 1.25
C ILE A 44 1.42 -4.98 1.56
N SER A 45 0.52 -5.70 2.25
CA SER A 45 -0.76 -5.13 2.70
C SER A 45 -0.62 -4.53 4.11
N LEU A 46 -0.96 -3.26 4.23
CA LEU A 46 -0.91 -2.46 5.45
C LEU A 46 -2.34 -2.20 5.93
N TYR A 47 -2.76 -2.92 6.96
CA TYR A 47 -4.11 -2.82 7.51
C TYR A 47 -4.21 -1.61 8.45
N VAL A 48 -4.94 -0.58 8.04
CA VAL A 48 -5.05 0.69 8.78
C VAL A 48 -6.07 0.64 9.92
N ASP A 49 -6.96 -0.36 9.91
CA ASP A 49 -8.01 -0.57 10.93
C ASP A 49 -7.68 -1.72 11.89
N ASP A 50 -6.48 -2.32 11.78
CA ASP A 50 -6.06 -3.44 12.61
C ASP A 50 -5.93 -3.05 14.09
N LYS A 51 -6.78 -3.65 14.93
CA LYS A 51 -6.86 -3.39 16.38
C LYS A 51 -5.82 -4.15 17.20
N LYS A 52 -4.96 -4.95 16.57
CA LYS A 52 -3.87 -5.63 17.25
C LYS A 52 -2.93 -4.60 17.88
N LYS A 53 -2.77 -4.67 19.19
CA LYS A 53 -1.82 -3.83 19.93
C LYS A 53 -0.39 -4.14 19.50
N LEU A 54 0.41 -3.09 19.35
CA LEU A 54 1.85 -3.21 19.20
C LEU A 54 2.46 -3.68 20.53
N PRO A 55 3.60 -4.38 20.52
CA PRO A 55 4.37 -4.61 21.74
C PRO A 55 4.65 -3.28 22.46
N ALA A 56 4.63 -3.27 23.80
CA ALA A 56 4.80 -2.03 24.57
C ALA A 56 6.05 -1.22 24.18
N ALA A 57 7.15 -1.90 23.84
CA ALA A 57 8.39 -1.27 23.38
C ALA A 57 8.30 -0.57 22.01
N GLN A 58 7.23 -0.83 21.24
CA GLN A 58 6.97 -0.22 19.93
C GLN A 58 5.80 0.76 19.96
N GLN A 59 5.22 1.02 21.13
CA GLN A 59 4.19 2.04 21.31
C GLN A 59 4.87 3.39 21.58
N PHE A 60 4.40 4.45 20.93
CA PHE A 60 5.01 5.77 21.03
C PHE A 60 4.02 6.87 20.66
N ILE A 61 4.35 8.11 21.01
CA ILE A 61 3.64 9.29 20.53
C ILE A 61 4.37 9.78 19.27
N TYR A 62 3.64 9.88 18.16
CA TYR A 62 4.10 10.49 16.94
C TYR A 62 3.59 11.91 16.84
N LYS A 63 4.45 12.86 16.50
CA LYS A 63 4.06 14.24 16.23
C LYS A 63 3.91 14.44 14.73
N THR A 64 2.70 14.72 14.27
CA THR A 64 2.39 14.90 12.85
C THR A 64 3.08 16.13 12.28
N LYS A 65 3.13 16.22 10.95
CA LYS A 65 3.63 17.42 10.26
C LYS A 65 2.84 18.69 10.60
N GLU A 66 1.56 18.56 10.95
CA GLU A 66 0.76 19.69 11.47
C GLU A 66 1.00 19.99 12.96
N GLY A 67 1.88 19.24 13.62
CA GLY A 67 2.23 19.42 15.03
C GLY A 67 1.29 18.76 16.03
N ILE A 68 0.38 17.90 15.57
CA ILE A 68 -0.58 17.19 16.42
C ILE A 68 0.11 15.95 17.01
N GLU A 69 -0.07 15.72 18.31
CA GLU A 69 0.41 14.49 18.95
C GLU A 69 -0.62 13.37 18.76
N LYS A 70 -0.15 12.22 18.28
CA LYS A 70 -0.97 11.03 18.04
C LYS A 70 -0.33 9.82 18.70
N GLU A 71 -1.10 9.12 19.51
CA GLU A 71 -0.66 7.86 20.12
C GLU A 71 -0.67 6.72 19.09
N ILE A 72 0.44 5.98 19.00
CA ILE A 72 0.59 4.82 18.13
C ILE A 72 0.61 3.57 19.00
N ASN A 73 -0.58 3.00 19.22
CA ASN A 73 -0.77 1.87 20.14
C ASN A 73 -1.05 0.55 19.40
N THR A 74 -1.63 0.63 18.20
CA THR A 74 -2.02 -0.52 17.38
C THR A 74 -1.32 -0.54 16.03
N VAL A 75 -1.36 -1.69 15.37
CA VAL A 75 -0.88 -1.85 13.98
C VAL A 75 -1.63 -0.88 13.06
N GLY A 76 -2.94 -0.73 13.24
CA GLY A 76 -3.76 0.22 12.49
C GLY A 76 -3.32 1.67 12.71
N ASP A 77 -3.12 2.09 13.96
CA ASP A 77 -2.66 3.46 14.26
C ASP A 77 -1.34 3.78 13.52
N LYS A 78 -0.41 2.82 13.53
CA LYS A 78 0.89 2.96 12.86
C LYS A 78 0.73 3.15 11.36
N TRP A 79 -0.04 2.28 10.69
CA TRP A 79 -0.18 2.33 9.24
C TRP A 79 -1.09 3.46 8.75
N ALA A 80 -2.16 3.78 9.47
CA ALA A 80 -3.00 4.94 9.19
C ALA A 80 -2.19 6.24 9.29
N THR A 81 -1.32 6.36 10.29
CA THR A 81 -0.46 7.53 10.45
C THR A 81 0.61 7.58 9.37
N PHE A 82 1.20 6.44 9.03
CA PHE A 82 2.17 6.35 7.94
C PHE A 82 1.55 6.76 6.60
N GLU A 83 0.31 6.34 6.32
CA GLU A 83 -0.45 6.73 5.12
C GLU A 83 -0.64 8.24 5.04
N THR A 84 -1.17 8.87 6.11
CA THR A 84 -1.43 10.31 6.13
C THR A 84 -0.15 11.13 5.99
N GLU A 85 0.92 10.72 6.68
CA GLU A 85 2.15 11.50 6.74
C GLU A 85 2.97 11.42 5.45
N ASN A 86 2.94 10.29 4.75
CA ASN A 86 3.78 10.06 3.57
C ASN A 86 3.02 10.23 2.25
N PHE A 87 1.71 9.98 2.25
CA PHE A 87 0.88 10.00 1.05
C PHE A 87 -0.18 11.10 1.06
N LEU A 88 -0.32 11.84 2.18
CA LEU A 88 -1.34 12.87 2.36
C LEU A 88 -2.75 12.34 2.06
N ASN A 89 -3.00 11.09 2.44
CA ASN A 89 -4.23 10.36 2.17
C ASN A 89 -4.67 9.58 3.42
N ASN A 90 -5.97 9.34 3.52
CA ASN A 90 -6.62 8.60 4.61
C ASN A 90 -7.75 7.68 4.11
N ALA A 91 -7.86 7.48 2.79
CA ALA A 91 -8.92 6.71 2.17
C ALA A 91 -8.38 5.40 1.57
N GLN A 92 -9.00 4.28 1.95
CA GLN A 92 -8.63 2.95 1.48
C GLN A 92 -9.65 2.44 0.43
N PRO A 93 -9.20 1.66 -0.58
CA PRO A 93 -7.82 1.24 -0.79
C PRO A 93 -6.93 2.36 -1.33
N LEU A 94 -5.65 2.32 -0.98
CA LEU A 94 -4.60 3.11 -1.62
C LEU A 94 -3.43 2.20 -1.99
N TYR A 95 -3.02 2.24 -3.26
CA TYR A 95 -1.93 1.45 -3.79
C TYR A 95 -0.76 2.33 -4.20
N ALA A 96 0.46 1.94 -3.83
CA ALA A 96 1.68 2.65 -4.21
C ALA A 96 2.76 1.66 -4.68
N ILE A 97 3.49 2.03 -5.73
CA ILE A 97 4.60 1.23 -6.25
C ILE A 97 5.92 1.92 -5.89
N LEU A 98 6.79 1.20 -5.19
CA LEU A 98 8.11 1.67 -4.76
C LEU A 98 9.21 0.81 -5.37
N ASN A 99 10.39 1.39 -5.57
CA ASN A 99 11.59 0.63 -5.86
C ASN A 99 12.21 0.03 -4.57
N THR A 100 13.35 -0.64 -4.70
CA THR A 100 14.09 -1.24 -3.57
C THR A 100 14.75 -0.22 -2.63
N GLU A 101 14.70 1.07 -2.96
CA GLU A 101 15.21 2.20 -2.17
C GLU A 101 14.05 3.02 -1.56
N GLU A 102 12.83 2.47 -1.58
CA GLU A 102 11.64 3.11 -0.99
C GLU A 102 11.24 4.43 -1.70
N ILE A 103 11.61 4.58 -2.97
CA ILE A 103 11.25 5.71 -3.82
C ILE A 103 10.04 5.35 -4.69
N LEU A 104 9.05 6.24 -4.74
CA LEU A 104 7.86 6.08 -5.58
C LEU A 104 8.20 6.02 -7.06
N LEU A 105 7.61 5.03 -7.74
CA LEU A 105 7.77 4.80 -9.18
C LEU A 105 6.60 5.34 -9.99
N THR A 106 5.43 5.48 -9.36
CA THR A 106 4.20 6.02 -9.96
C THR A 106 3.45 6.87 -8.95
N HIS A 107 2.49 7.65 -9.45
CA HIS A 107 1.49 8.25 -8.57
C HIS A 107 0.64 7.13 -7.93
N PRO A 108 0.41 7.19 -6.61
CA PRO A 108 -0.50 6.27 -5.93
C PRO A 108 -1.90 6.32 -6.53
N VAL A 109 -2.60 5.19 -6.53
CA VAL A 109 -3.98 5.08 -7.03
C VAL A 109 -4.89 4.53 -5.94
N GLY A 110 -6.13 5.02 -5.89
CA GLY A 110 -7.15 4.57 -4.95
C GLY A 110 -7.97 3.39 -5.48
N TYR A 111 -9.28 3.46 -5.26
CA TYR A 111 -10.23 2.49 -5.82
C TYR A 111 -10.29 2.56 -7.35
N THR A 112 -9.81 1.51 -8.03
CA THR A 112 -9.73 1.41 -9.50
C THR A 112 -10.46 0.16 -10.00
N PRO A 113 -11.81 0.20 -10.15
CA PRO A 113 -12.60 -1.00 -10.46
C PRO A 113 -12.38 -1.59 -11.87
N SER A 114 -11.66 -0.87 -12.73
CA SER A 114 -11.28 -1.33 -14.07
C SER A 114 -9.98 -2.15 -13.99
N ALA A 115 -10.08 -3.45 -14.22
CA ALA A 115 -8.90 -4.32 -14.21
C ALA A 115 -7.87 -3.94 -15.28
N LYS A 116 -8.33 -3.45 -16.44
CA LYS A 116 -7.47 -2.96 -17.51
C LYS A 116 -6.66 -1.73 -17.06
N GLU A 117 -7.32 -0.78 -16.40
CA GLU A 117 -6.67 0.43 -15.89
C GLU A 117 -5.64 0.11 -14.81
N TYR A 118 -6.01 -0.77 -13.87
CA TYR A 118 -5.10 -1.21 -12.81
C TYR A 118 -3.89 -1.98 -13.37
N LEU A 119 -4.10 -2.85 -14.36
CA LEU A 119 -3.03 -3.56 -15.05
C LEU A 119 -2.06 -2.60 -15.74
N GLN A 120 -2.58 -1.58 -16.42
CA GLN A 120 -1.75 -0.55 -17.07
C GLN A 120 -0.92 0.23 -16.06
N TRP A 121 -1.50 0.55 -14.90
CA TRP A 121 -0.76 1.21 -13.82
C TRP A 121 0.35 0.32 -13.24
N LEU A 122 0.09 -0.97 -13.01
CA LEU A 122 1.14 -1.93 -12.60
C LEU A 122 2.27 -2.03 -13.64
N GLN A 123 1.93 -2.12 -14.92
CA GLN A 123 2.91 -2.16 -16.01
C GLN A 123 3.75 -0.87 -16.06
N CYS A 124 3.13 0.29 -15.82
CA CYS A 124 3.83 1.57 -15.74
C CYS A 124 4.89 1.55 -14.62
N GLY A 125 4.52 1.10 -13.42
CA GLY A 125 5.45 0.99 -12.29
C GLY A 125 6.59 0.00 -12.54
N LEU A 126 6.28 -1.15 -13.17
CA LEU A 126 7.31 -2.12 -13.54
C LEU A 126 8.29 -1.57 -14.59
N ASN A 127 7.78 -0.85 -15.58
CA ASN A 127 8.61 -0.20 -16.59
C ASN A 127 9.48 0.91 -15.98
N ALA A 128 8.96 1.68 -15.03
CA ALA A 128 9.74 2.68 -14.30
C ALA A 128 10.84 2.03 -13.45
N PHE A 129 10.57 0.87 -12.84
CA PHE A 129 11.58 0.10 -12.10
C PHE A 129 12.76 -0.34 -12.97
N HIS A 130 12.49 -0.82 -14.19
CA HIS A 130 13.55 -1.28 -15.12
C HIS A 130 14.33 -0.16 -15.82
N LYS A 131 13.85 1.09 -15.75
CA LYS A 131 14.54 2.25 -16.34
C LYS A 131 15.57 2.88 -15.40
N LYS A 132 15.61 2.46 -14.14
CA LYS A 132 16.68 2.75 -13.19
C LYS A 132 17.83 1.77 -13.40
#